data_AF-M7BTL9-F1
#
_entry.id   AF-M7BTL9-F1
#
_cell.length_a   1.000
_cell.length_b   1.000
_cell.length_c   1.000
_cell.angle_alpha   90.00
_cell.angle_beta   90.00
_cell.angle_gamma   90.00
#
_symmetry.space_group_name_H-M   'P 1'
#
loop_
_entity.id
_entity.type
_entity.pdbx_description
1 polymer ?
#
loop_
_entity_poly.entity_id
_entity_poly.type
_entity_poly.pdbx_seq_one_letter_code
_entity_poly.pdbx_strand_id
1 'polypeptide(L)'
;MCKVAGIVGDDEVLQKYSAIRQKGAEPFDGLAGIVGDDEVLQKYSAIRQKGAEEFERLVGDGGELVPTAGKYYNYDSSGGPFSSTVMSDQCAGQWFLRASGLDHGEFQVFPRSHIVSALKTIFELNVMSFANGTMGAVNGMRPDGSLDTSSLQSSEAWVGVVYALAATMIQEGLVQEGFHTAEGCYRTVWERLGMAFQTPEAYCQRKLFRSLAYMRPLSIWSMQLALESRARQAPAATELHPVPETSPEP
;
A
#
# COMPACT_ATOMS: atom_id res chain seq x y z
N MET A 1 10.19 2.47 7.64
CA MET A 1 9.91 2.23 9.06
C MET A 1 9.40 3.51 9.68
N CYS A 2 8.07 3.67 9.84
CA CYS A 2 7.58 4.55 10.90
C CYS A 2 7.90 3.85 12.22
N LYS A 3 8.38 4.63 13.20
CA LYS A 3 8.99 4.17 14.46
C LYS A 3 8.29 2.94 15.06
N VAL A 4 8.98 1.81 15.07
CA VAL A 4 8.70 0.69 15.96
C VAL A 4 9.53 0.94 17.22
N ALA A 5 8.96 1.66 18.19
CA ALA A 5 9.40 1.73 19.58
C ALA A 5 8.43 2.60 20.39
N GLY A 6 7.88 2.05 21.48
CA GLY A 6 7.25 2.85 22.54
C GLY A 6 5.89 2.36 23.00
N ILE A 7 5.88 1.75 24.17
CA ILE A 7 4.78 1.17 24.93
C ILE A 7 3.95 2.27 25.62
N VAL A 8 2.62 2.09 25.62
CA VAL A 8 1.57 2.51 26.59
C VAL A 8 1.52 3.96 27.07
N GLY A 9 0.35 4.58 26.88
CA GLY A 9 -0.22 5.53 27.84
C GLY A 9 -0.39 6.97 27.36
N ASP A 10 -1.27 7.22 26.38
CA ASP A 10 -1.96 8.51 26.25
C ASP A 10 -3.13 8.39 25.27
N ASP A 11 -4.35 8.70 25.72
CA ASP A 11 -5.60 8.57 24.94
C ASP A 11 -5.64 9.46 23.69
N GLU A 12 -4.83 10.53 23.66
CA GLU A 12 -4.71 11.44 22.51
C GLU A 12 -3.69 10.94 21.47
N VAL A 13 -2.70 10.13 21.89
CA VAL A 13 -1.77 9.42 20.99
C VAL A 13 -2.44 8.16 20.40
N LEU A 14 -3.38 7.57 21.14
CA LEU A 14 -4.10 6.36 20.75
C LEU A 14 -4.99 6.53 19.51
N GLN A 15 -5.51 7.73 19.22
CA GLN A 15 -6.28 8.01 18.00
C GLN A 15 -5.41 8.13 16.74
N LYS A 16 -4.15 8.57 16.86
CA LYS A 16 -3.25 8.82 15.72
C LYS A 16 -2.63 7.57 15.09
N TYR A 17 -2.72 6.41 15.74
CA TYR A 17 -1.92 5.22 15.38
C TYR A 17 -2.72 3.92 15.25
N SER A 18 -4.04 3.99 15.04
CA SER A 18 -4.91 2.82 14.83
C SER A 18 -4.41 1.90 13.70
N ALA A 19 -3.95 2.48 12.58
CA ALA A 19 -3.35 1.75 11.45
C ALA A 19 -2.04 1.02 11.80
N ILE A 20 -1.27 1.51 12.78
CA ILE A 20 -0.03 0.86 13.23
C ILE A 20 -0.34 -0.31 14.17
N ARG A 21 -1.41 -0.20 14.97
CA ARG A 21 -1.85 -1.28 15.87
C ARG A 21 -2.41 -2.48 15.09
N GLN A 22 -3.10 -2.24 13.97
CA GLN A 22 -3.55 -3.28 13.05
C GLN A 22 -2.36 -4.03 12.41
N LYS A 23 -1.42 -3.29 11.81
CA LYS A 23 -0.15 -3.83 11.27
C LYS A 23 0.61 -4.72 12.26
N GLY A 24 0.49 -4.42 13.56
CA GLY A 24 1.14 -5.16 14.63
C GLY A 24 0.43 -6.45 15.03
N ALA A 25 -0.91 -6.50 15.03
CA ALA A 25 -1.68 -7.64 15.55
C ALA A 25 -1.85 -8.79 14.56
N GLU A 26 -1.91 -8.48 13.26
CA GLU A 26 -2.18 -9.45 12.19
C GLU A 26 -1.16 -10.59 12.11
N PRO A 27 0.17 -10.34 12.23
CA PRO A 27 1.15 -11.43 12.18
C PRO A 27 1.07 -12.33 13.42
N PHE A 28 0.71 -11.79 14.60
CA PHE A 28 0.59 -12.57 15.83
C PHE A 28 -0.66 -13.45 15.84
N ASP A 29 -1.77 -12.99 15.26
CA ASP A 29 -2.99 -13.79 15.03
C ASP A 29 -2.66 -15.00 14.12
N GLY A 30 -2.00 -14.74 12.97
CA GLY A 30 -1.56 -15.79 12.06
C GLY A 30 -0.56 -16.78 12.68
N LEU A 31 0.42 -16.29 13.46
CA LEU A 31 1.39 -17.13 14.16
C LEU A 31 0.74 -17.97 15.27
N ALA A 32 -0.19 -17.41 16.04
CA ALA A 32 -0.89 -18.14 17.11
C ALA A 32 -1.71 -19.30 16.55
N GLY A 33 -2.38 -19.11 15.41
CA GLY A 33 -3.08 -20.20 14.71
C GLY A 33 -2.15 -21.32 14.25
N ILE A 34 -0.93 -20.99 13.78
CA ILE A 34 0.07 -21.99 13.38
C ILE A 34 0.63 -22.75 14.59
N VAL A 35 0.82 -22.07 15.72
CA VAL A 35 1.40 -22.63 16.95
C VAL A 35 0.34 -23.35 17.81
N GLY A 36 -0.96 -23.14 17.53
CA GLY A 36 -2.06 -23.74 18.29
C GLY A 36 -2.30 -23.07 19.65
N ASP A 37 -1.97 -21.78 19.77
CA ASP A 37 -2.20 -20.99 20.98
C ASP A 37 -3.55 -20.26 20.89
N ASP A 38 -4.62 -20.97 21.27
CA ASP A 38 -6.00 -20.52 21.14
C ASP A 38 -6.29 -19.24 21.96
N GLU A 39 -5.64 -19.06 23.12
CA GLU A 39 -5.83 -17.88 23.95
C GLU A 39 -5.26 -16.63 23.26
N VAL A 40 -4.06 -16.76 22.67
CA VAL A 40 -3.42 -15.69 21.94
C VAL A 40 -4.16 -15.38 20.63
N LEU A 41 -4.62 -16.42 19.92
CA LEU A 41 -5.44 -16.27 18.71
C LEU A 41 -6.72 -15.49 19.01
N GLN A 42 -7.49 -15.91 20.01
CA GLN A 42 -8.74 -15.23 20.38
C GLN A 42 -8.50 -13.76 20.75
N LYS A 43 -7.44 -13.49 21.51
CA LYS A 43 -7.07 -12.12 21.91
C LYS A 43 -6.76 -11.23 20.72
N TYR A 44 -5.92 -11.69 19.78
CA TYR A 44 -5.52 -10.85 18.64
C TYR A 44 -6.60 -10.75 17.56
N SER A 45 -7.39 -11.80 17.35
CA SER A 45 -8.59 -11.74 16.52
C SER A 45 -9.58 -10.67 17.01
N ALA A 46 -9.85 -10.62 18.33
CA ALA A 46 -10.73 -9.59 18.90
C ALA A 46 -10.17 -8.17 18.74
N ILE A 47 -8.86 -7.98 18.93
CA ILE A 47 -8.19 -6.69 18.70
C ILE A 47 -8.29 -6.27 17.24
N ARG A 48 -8.07 -7.20 16.31
CA ARG A 48 -8.12 -6.97 14.86
C ARG A 48 -9.53 -6.57 14.42
N GLN A 49 -10.55 -7.32 14.83
CA GLN A 49 -11.95 -7.01 14.48
C GLN A 49 -12.35 -5.62 14.99
N LYS A 50 -12.15 -5.35 16.29
CA LYS A 50 -12.48 -4.04 16.87
C LYS A 50 -11.69 -2.90 16.22
N GLY A 51 -10.42 -3.15 15.89
CA GLY A 51 -9.59 -2.20 15.18
C GLY A 51 -10.11 -1.89 13.78
N ALA A 52 -10.53 -2.92 13.02
CA ALA A 52 -11.07 -2.78 11.66
C ALA A 52 -12.36 -1.95 11.65
N GLU A 53 -13.29 -2.28 12.55
CA GLU A 53 -14.55 -1.56 12.70
C GLU A 53 -14.33 -0.09 13.03
N GLU A 54 -13.45 0.20 13.99
CA GLU A 54 -13.16 1.57 14.40
C GLU A 54 -12.37 2.34 13.34
N PHE A 55 -11.49 1.68 12.59
CA PHE A 55 -10.75 2.31 11.48
C PHE A 55 -11.70 2.72 10.35
N GLU A 56 -12.57 1.82 9.90
CA GLU A 56 -13.60 2.13 8.90
C GLU A 56 -14.52 3.26 9.37
N ARG A 57 -14.83 3.32 10.68
CA ARG A 57 -15.68 4.39 11.26
C ARG A 57 -14.98 5.75 11.35
N LEU A 58 -13.71 5.79 11.76
CA LEU A 58 -12.97 7.03 12.03
C LEU A 58 -12.37 7.66 10.78
N VAL A 59 -11.96 6.81 9.84
CA VAL A 59 -11.19 7.21 8.67
C VAL A 59 -12.07 7.19 7.40
N GLY A 60 -13.18 6.45 7.43
CA GLY A 60 -14.35 6.76 6.62
C GLY A 60 -15.03 8.03 7.15
N ASP A 61 -15.44 8.91 6.26
CA ASP A 61 -15.91 10.25 6.62
C ASP A 61 -17.14 10.21 7.56
N GLY A 62 -16.95 10.44 8.86
CA GLY A 62 -17.98 10.97 9.75
C GLY A 62 -19.24 10.13 10.02
N GLY A 63 -19.17 8.80 10.04
CA GLY A 63 -20.26 7.96 10.59
C GLY A 63 -21.50 7.77 9.71
N GLU A 64 -21.50 8.27 8.48
CA GLU A 64 -22.35 7.79 7.39
C GLU A 64 -21.47 7.63 6.15
N LEU A 65 -21.78 6.67 5.27
CA LEU A 65 -21.18 6.54 3.94
C LEU A 65 -21.55 7.77 3.09
N VAL A 66 -21.01 8.93 3.41
CA VAL A 66 -21.05 10.11 2.54
C VAL A 66 -19.63 10.34 2.11
N PRO A 67 -19.25 9.67 1.04
CA PRO A 67 -17.94 9.88 0.57
C PRO A 67 -17.87 11.16 -0.27
N THR A 68 -16.66 11.63 -0.48
CA THR A 68 -16.28 12.00 -1.84
C THR A 68 -16.18 10.70 -2.70
N ALA A 69 -17.33 10.06 -2.97
CA ALA A 69 -17.55 8.79 -3.72
C ALA A 69 -16.98 7.39 -3.27
N GLY A 70 -16.36 7.17 -2.11
CA GLY A 70 -16.09 5.85 -1.51
C GLY A 70 -14.70 5.39 -1.91
N LYS A 71 -13.82 6.39 -2.05
CA LYS A 71 -12.67 6.33 -2.94
C LYS A 71 -11.38 6.00 -2.21
N TYR A 72 -11.20 6.43 -0.96
CA TYR A 72 -9.96 6.25 -0.20
C TYR A 72 -10.20 6.49 1.30
N TYR A 73 -9.17 6.25 2.12
CA TYR A 73 -9.16 6.49 3.57
C TYR A 73 -8.50 7.83 3.90
N ASN A 74 -9.13 8.65 4.75
CA ASN A 74 -8.54 9.89 5.26
C ASN A 74 -7.15 9.66 5.88
N TYR A 75 -6.29 10.68 5.84
CA TYR A 75 -4.96 10.62 6.45
C TYR A 75 -5.02 10.44 7.97
N ASP A 76 -5.95 11.15 8.62
CA ASP A 76 -6.24 11.02 10.05
C ASP A 76 -7.70 11.39 10.36
N SER A 77 -8.13 11.15 11.60
CA SER A 77 -9.48 11.44 12.09
C SER A 77 -9.58 12.73 12.92
N SER A 78 -8.60 13.64 12.82
CA SER A 78 -8.56 14.84 13.66
C SER A 78 -9.52 15.95 13.21
N GLY A 79 -10.11 15.83 12.01
CA GLY A 79 -10.92 16.88 11.39
C GLY A 79 -10.12 18.15 11.03
N GLY A 80 -8.79 18.06 11.06
CA GLY A 80 -7.90 19.15 10.70
C GLY A 80 -7.91 19.46 9.20
N PRO A 81 -7.30 20.59 8.81
CA PRO A 81 -7.29 21.04 7.41
C PRO A 81 -6.65 20.01 6.45
N PHE A 82 -5.75 19.17 6.94
CA PHE A 82 -5.04 18.16 6.15
C PHE A 82 -5.58 16.72 6.32
N SER A 83 -6.61 16.51 7.15
CA SER A 83 -7.14 15.16 7.44
C SER A 83 -7.62 14.41 6.19
N SER A 84 -8.13 15.13 5.19
CA SER A 84 -8.59 14.54 3.93
C SER A 84 -7.49 14.27 2.89
N THR A 85 -6.21 14.52 3.21
CA THR A 85 -5.10 14.26 2.30
C THR A 85 -5.05 12.77 1.92
N VAL A 86 -4.89 12.49 0.63
CA VAL A 86 -4.62 11.15 0.13
C VAL A 86 -3.16 10.81 0.39
N MET A 87 -2.93 9.93 1.36
CA MET A 87 -1.60 9.42 1.67
C MET A 87 -1.25 8.24 0.75
N SER A 88 -0.09 8.27 0.11
CA SER A 88 0.34 7.18 -0.79
C SER A 88 0.59 5.85 -0.06
N ASP A 89 0.85 5.89 1.25
CA ASP A 89 1.14 4.71 2.08
C ASP A 89 -0.09 4.24 2.92
N GLN A 90 -1.29 4.77 2.67
CA GLN A 90 -2.48 4.46 3.47
C GLN A 90 -2.84 2.95 3.47
N CYS A 91 -2.46 2.20 2.42
CA CYS A 91 -2.70 0.76 2.29
C CYS A 91 -1.52 -0.12 2.75
N ALA A 92 -0.54 0.40 3.48
CA ALA A 92 0.62 -0.40 3.87
C ALA A 92 0.30 -1.58 4.83
N GLY A 93 -0.82 -1.58 5.53
CA GLY A 93 -1.28 -2.75 6.29
C GLY A 93 -1.64 -3.90 5.37
N GLN A 94 -2.46 -3.59 4.36
CA GLN A 94 -2.83 -4.54 3.31
C GLN A 94 -1.61 -5.09 2.56
N TRP A 95 -0.63 -4.22 2.23
CA TRP A 95 0.63 -4.66 1.63
C TRP A 95 1.32 -5.75 2.44
N PHE A 96 1.40 -5.55 3.76
CA PHE A 96 2.08 -6.46 4.67
C PHE A 96 1.30 -7.78 4.84
N LEU A 97 -0.03 -7.72 4.93
CA LEU A 97 -0.90 -8.90 4.95
C LEU A 97 -0.69 -9.78 3.72
N ARG A 98 -0.77 -9.18 2.53
CA ARG A 98 -0.55 -9.86 1.25
C ARG A 98 0.86 -10.44 1.16
N ALA A 99 1.88 -9.69 1.59
CA ALA A 99 3.27 -10.16 1.58
C ALA A 99 3.51 -11.31 2.57
N SER A 100 2.72 -11.38 3.65
CA SER A 100 2.80 -12.44 4.66
C SER A 100 1.96 -13.68 4.32
N GLY A 101 1.15 -13.64 3.25
CA GLY A 101 0.20 -14.71 2.92
C GLY A 101 -0.97 -14.85 3.90
N LEU A 102 -1.30 -13.77 4.61
CA LEU A 102 -2.36 -13.71 5.63
C LEU A 102 -3.59 -12.94 5.11
N ASP A 103 -3.89 -13.08 3.84
CA ASP A 103 -4.82 -12.23 3.09
C ASP A 103 -6.11 -12.95 2.67
N HIS A 104 -6.37 -14.10 3.30
CA HIS A 104 -7.47 -14.99 2.95
C HIS A 104 -8.31 -15.35 4.18
N GLY A 105 -9.59 -15.62 3.93
CA GLY A 105 -10.54 -16.08 4.94
C GLY A 105 -10.65 -15.11 6.11
N GLU A 106 -10.41 -15.63 7.30
CA GLU A 106 -10.64 -14.91 8.55
C GLU A 106 -9.66 -13.75 8.77
N PHE A 107 -8.51 -13.70 8.09
CA PHE A 107 -7.49 -12.65 8.25
C PHE A 107 -7.75 -11.39 7.41
N GLN A 108 -8.78 -11.39 6.56
CA GLN A 108 -9.18 -10.20 5.83
C GLN A 108 -9.59 -9.07 6.81
N VAL A 109 -8.93 -7.91 6.70
CA VAL A 109 -9.19 -6.76 7.58
C VAL A 109 -10.19 -5.79 6.95
N PHE A 110 -10.04 -5.50 5.65
CA PHE A 110 -10.92 -4.59 4.92
C PHE A 110 -11.51 -5.24 3.67
N PRO A 111 -12.69 -4.80 3.21
CA PRO A 111 -13.24 -5.24 1.93
C PRO A 111 -12.25 -4.96 0.80
N ARG A 112 -12.00 -5.97 -0.06
CA ARG A 112 -11.07 -5.81 -1.20
C ARG A 112 -11.49 -4.66 -2.12
N SER A 113 -12.79 -4.42 -2.28
CA SER A 113 -13.32 -3.30 -3.05
C SER A 113 -12.84 -1.95 -2.51
N HIS A 114 -12.78 -1.77 -1.19
CA HIS A 114 -12.32 -0.53 -0.56
C HIS A 114 -10.82 -0.31 -0.81
N ILE A 115 -10.01 -1.35 -0.65
CA ILE A 115 -8.57 -1.31 -0.96
C ILE A 115 -8.34 -0.95 -2.43
N VAL A 116 -9.00 -1.63 -3.36
CA VAL A 116 -8.84 -1.36 -4.80
C VAL A 116 -9.28 0.07 -5.14
N SER A 117 -10.36 0.56 -4.52
CA SER A 117 -10.81 1.95 -4.65
C SER A 117 -9.70 2.93 -4.19
N ALA A 118 -9.15 2.69 -2.99
CA ALA A 118 -8.07 3.52 -2.42
C ALA A 118 -6.83 3.53 -3.31
N LEU A 119 -6.38 2.37 -3.79
CA LEU A 119 -5.22 2.26 -4.66
C LEU A 119 -5.42 2.99 -6.00
N LYS A 120 -6.61 2.92 -6.60
CA LYS A 120 -6.94 3.69 -7.81
C LYS A 120 -6.90 5.19 -7.55
N THR A 121 -7.44 5.64 -6.41
CA THR A 121 -7.39 7.04 -6.02
C THR A 121 -5.96 7.54 -5.80
N ILE A 122 -5.11 6.74 -5.15
CA ILE A 122 -3.68 7.03 -4.99
C ILE A 122 -2.99 7.11 -6.35
N PHE A 123 -3.33 6.22 -7.29
CA PHE A 123 -2.78 6.28 -8.64
C PHE A 123 -3.20 7.56 -9.37
N GLU A 124 -4.48 7.92 -9.35
CA GLU A 124 -5.00 9.13 -10.00
C GLU A 124 -4.39 10.42 -9.41
N LEU A 125 -4.29 10.50 -8.08
CA LEU A 125 -3.85 11.72 -7.39
C LEU A 125 -2.35 11.73 -7.14
N ASN A 126 -1.83 10.81 -6.33
CA ASN A 126 -0.44 10.83 -5.89
C ASN A 126 0.56 10.48 -7.01
N VAL A 127 0.14 9.76 -8.05
CA VAL A 127 0.99 9.38 -9.19
C VAL A 127 0.69 10.27 -10.39
N MET A 128 -0.50 10.15 -10.99
CA MET A 128 -0.80 10.82 -12.26
C MET A 128 -0.81 12.35 -12.13
N SER A 129 -1.33 12.90 -11.03
CA SER A 129 -1.29 14.36 -10.79
C SER A 129 0.08 14.85 -10.32
N PHE A 130 1.01 13.95 -9.99
CA PHE A 130 2.38 14.28 -9.61
C PHE A 130 3.34 14.17 -10.80
N ALA A 131 3.66 15.32 -11.41
CA ALA A 131 4.54 15.38 -12.58
C ALA A 131 4.09 14.44 -13.71
N ASN A 132 2.78 14.38 -13.95
CA ASN A 132 2.13 13.59 -14.99
C ASN A 132 2.47 12.08 -14.91
N GLY A 133 2.55 11.52 -13.70
CA GLY A 133 2.89 10.10 -13.47
C GLY A 133 4.37 9.78 -13.65
N THR A 134 5.18 10.75 -14.07
CA THR A 134 6.57 10.46 -14.47
C THR A 134 7.53 10.40 -13.29
N MET A 135 7.12 10.71 -12.05
CA MET A 135 8.03 10.80 -10.89
C MET A 135 7.66 9.87 -9.73
N GLY A 136 6.92 8.78 -9.98
CA GLY A 136 6.44 7.90 -8.91
C GLY A 136 5.28 8.53 -8.14
N ALA A 137 5.16 8.21 -6.85
CA ALA A 137 4.07 8.70 -6.00
C ALA A 137 4.57 9.71 -4.96
N VAL A 138 3.96 10.90 -4.91
CA VAL A 138 4.17 11.85 -3.80
C VAL A 138 3.44 11.39 -2.55
N ASN A 139 3.97 11.67 -1.36
CA ASN A 139 3.43 11.17 -0.11
C ASN A 139 2.02 11.68 0.19
N GLY A 140 1.76 12.97 0.00
CA GLY A 140 0.46 13.60 0.27
C GLY A 140 -0.05 14.40 -0.93
N MET A 141 -1.26 14.07 -1.38
CA MET A 141 -2.00 14.85 -2.38
C MET A 141 -3.36 15.24 -1.80
N ARG A 142 -3.76 16.49 -1.99
CA ARG A 142 -5.09 16.98 -1.57
C ARG A 142 -6.17 16.44 -2.52
N PRO A 143 -7.44 16.36 -2.09
CA PRO A 143 -8.52 15.82 -2.93
C PRO A 143 -8.77 16.62 -4.21
N ASP A 144 -8.36 17.89 -4.24
CA ASP A 144 -8.41 18.77 -5.42
C ASP A 144 -7.21 18.59 -6.37
N GLY A 145 -6.30 17.66 -6.08
CA GLY A 145 -5.10 17.39 -6.87
C GLY A 145 -3.92 18.33 -6.58
N SER A 146 -4.04 19.24 -5.60
CA SER A 146 -2.91 20.07 -5.16
C SER A 146 -1.99 19.32 -4.20
N LEU A 147 -0.69 19.64 -4.22
CA LEU A 147 0.28 19.02 -3.30
C LEU A 147 -0.05 19.36 -1.85
N ASP A 148 0.05 18.37 -0.96
CA ASP A 148 0.04 18.65 0.47
C ASP A 148 1.40 19.25 0.89
N THR A 149 1.39 20.53 1.25
CA THR A 149 2.56 21.28 1.71
C THR A 149 2.60 21.49 3.22
N SER A 150 1.82 20.73 4.00
CA SER A 150 1.80 20.82 5.47
C SER A 150 3.16 20.45 6.10
N SER A 151 3.97 19.65 5.41
CA SER A 151 5.32 19.30 5.82
C SER A 151 6.24 19.11 4.62
N LEU A 152 7.55 19.06 4.87
CA LEU A 152 8.51 18.65 3.84
C LEU A 152 8.16 17.24 3.32
N GLN A 153 7.83 16.34 4.24
CA GLN A 153 7.62 14.92 3.94
C GLN A 153 6.38 14.69 3.07
N SER A 154 5.30 15.44 3.28
CA SER A 154 4.08 15.31 2.47
C SER A 154 4.33 15.66 1.00
N SER A 155 5.25 16.59 0.73
CA SER A 155 5.64 17.02 -0.62
C SER A 155 6.76 16.20 -1.29
N GLU A 156 7.24 15.15 -0.61
CA GLU A 156 8.30 14.26 -1.12
C GLU A 156 7.69 12.99 -1.72
N ALA A 157 8.36 12.41 -2.72
CA ALA A 157 8.21 11.02 -3.11
C ALA A 157 9.27 10.20 -2.37
N TRP A 158 8.85 9.24 -1.54
CA TRP A 158 9.77 8.34 -0.84
C TRP A 158 9.98 7.07 -1.66
N VAL A 159 11.19 6.85 -2.16
CA VAL A 159 11.49 5.77 -3.14
C VAL A 159 10.99 4.41 -2.67
N GLY A 160 11.29 4.07 -1.40
CA GLY A 160 10.85 2.79 -0.86
C GLY A 160 9.34 2.67 -0.62
N VAL A 161 8.64 3.78 -0.39
CA VAL A 161 7.16 3.78 -0.32
C VAL A 161 6.58 3.60 -1.72
N VAL A 162 7.15 4.25 -2.74
CA VAL A 162 6.69 4.09 -4.13
C VAL A 162 6.77 2.63 -4.58
N TYR A 163 7.87 1.94 -4.29
CA TYR A 163 7.99 0.52 -4.66
C TYR A 163 7.08 -0.41 -3.84
N ALA A 164 6.85 -0.12 -2.55
CA ALA A 164 5.89 -0.87 -1.74
C ALA A 164 4.44 -0.67 -2.24
N LEU A 165 4.08 0.56 -2.59
CA LEU A 165 2.80 0.89 -3.22
C LEU A 165 2.64 0.16 -4.56
N ALA A 166 3.67 0.16 -5.40
CA ALA A 166 3.66 -0.57 -6.67
C ALA A 166 3.42 -2.08 -6.46
N ALA A 167 4.10 -2.68 -5.47
CA ALA A 167 3.87 -4.07 -5.11
C ALA A 167 2.43 -4.32 -4.61
N THR A 168 1.89 -3.40 -3.82
CA THR A 168 0.50 -3.46 -3.33
C THR A 168 -0.51 -3.41 -4.47
N MET A 169 -0.30 -2.50 -5.44
CA MET A 169 -1.11 -2.42 -6.66
C MET A 169 -1.07 -3.75 -7.43
N ILE A 170 0.11 -4.34 -7.61
CA ILE A 170 0.26 -5.65 -8.25
C ILE A 170 -0.50 -6.74 -7.46
N GLN A 171 -0.31 -6.83 -6.14
CA GLN A 171 -1.00 -7.80 -5.27
C GLN A 171 -2.52 -7.74 -5.47
N GLU A 172 -3.10 -6.54 -5.57
CA GLU A 172 -4.54 -6.36 -5.75
C GLU A 172 -5.04 -6.46 -7.20
N GLY A 173 -4.14 -6.61 -8.17
CA GLY A 173 -4.45 -6.82 -9.59
C GLY A 173 -4.36 -5.57 -10.48
N LEU A 174 -3.92 -4.44 -9.94
CA LEU A 174 -3.62 -3.20 -10.66
C LEU A 174 -2.19 -3.23 -11.22
N VAL A 175 -1.91 -4.22 -12.06
CA VAL A 175 -0.54 -4.54 -12.51
C VAL A 175 0.07 -3.39 -13.31
N GLN A 176 -0.70 -2.78 -14.21
CA GLN A 176 -0.20 -1.70 -15.07
C GLN A 176 0.08 -0.44 -14.26
N GLU A 177 -0.81 -0.09 -13.33
CA GLU A 177 -0.67 1.02 -12.40
C GLU A 177 0.55 0.83 -11.50
N GLY A 178 0.79 -0.39 -11.02
CA GLY A 178 1.96 -0.73 -10.22
C GLY A 178 3.27 -0.52 -10.99
N PHE A 179 3.37 -1.03 -12.22
CA PHE A 179 4.57 -0.81 -13.05
C PHE A 179 4.75 0.65 -13.45
N HIS A 180 3.68 1.37 -13.80
CA HIS A 180 3.76 2.78 -14.13
C HIS A 180 4.31 3.61 -12.95
N THR A 181 3.79 3.33 -11.75
CA THR A 181 4.22 3.98 -10.50
C THR A 181 5.71 3.71 -10.23
N ALA A 182 6.16 2.47 -10.38
CA ALA A 182 7.57 2.10 -10.20
C ALA A 182 8.48 2.71 -11.28
N GLU A 183 8.05 2.70 -12.55
CA GLU A 183 8.79 3.24 -13.69
C GLU A 183 9.08 4.74 -13.50
N GLY A 184 8.08 5.53 -13.11
CA GLY A 184 8.26 6.96 -12.85
C GLY A 184 9.35 7.21 -11.79
N CYS A 185 9.39 6.38 -10.74
CA CYS A 185 10.44 6.46 -9.73
C CYS A 185 11.81 6.02 -10.26
N TYR A 186 11.88 4.89 -10.97
CA TYR A 186 13.10 4.39 -11.60
C TYR A 186 13.72 5.44 -12.53
N ARG A 187 12.96 5.99 -13.48
CA ARG A 187 13.46 7.01 -14.43
C ARG A 187 13.91 8.28 -13.71
N THR A 188 13.22 8.65 -12.64
CA THR A 188 13.63 9.82 -11.83
C THR A 188 14.99 9.59 -11.19
N VAL A 189 15.14 8.50 -10.43
CA VAL A 189 16.36 8.22 -9.68
C VAL A 189 17.52 7.90 -10.62
N TRP A 190 17.30 6.99 -11.58
CA TRP A 190 18.36 6.41 -12.39
C TRP A 190 18.72 7.27 -13.60
N GLU A 191 17.72 7.67 -14.39
CA GLU A 191 17.97 8.35 -15.67
C GLU A 191 18.13 9.87 -15.52
N ARG A 192 17.38 10.50 -14.62
CA ARG A 192 17.32 11.98 -14.53
C ARG A 192 18.15 12.58 -13.40
N LEU A 193 18.17 11.95 -12.23
CA LEU A 193 18.95 12.41 -11.07
C LEU A 193 20.35 11.80 -11.01
N GLY A 194 20.62 10.74 -11.77
CA GLY A 194 21.94 10.10 -11.83
C GLY A 194 22.35 9.41 -10.53
N MET A 195 21.39 8.90 -9.75
CA MET A 195 21.62 8.31 -8.42
C MET A 195 21.69 6.78 -8.45
N ALA A 196 22.19 6.23 -9.56
CA ALA A 196 22.51 4.82 -9.64
C ALA A 196 23.46 4.42 -8.49
N PHE A 197 23.17 3.29 -7.84
CA PHE A 197 23.94 2.77 -6.69
C PHE A 197 23.99 3.66 -5.44
N GLN A 198 23.25 4.78 -5.42
CA GLN A 198 23.16 5.71 -4.29
C GLN A 198 21.72 6.19 -4.08
N THR A 199 20.74 5.35 -4.42
CA THR A 199 19.31 5.68 -4.40
C THR A 199 18.90 6.35 -3.08
N PRO A 200 18.24 7.53 -3.13
CA PRO A 200 17.89 8.29 -1.93
C PRO A 200 16.68 7.70 -1.20
N GLU A 201 16.43 8.17 0.02
CA GLU A 201 15.14 8.01 0.71
C GLU A 201 14.04 8.73 -0.07
N ALA A 202 14.29 9.99 -0.45
CA ALA A 202 13.27 10.88 -0.96
C ALA A 202 13.78 11.85 -2.03
N TYR A 203 12.86 12.33 -2.86
CA TYR A 203 13.05 13.48 -3.75
C TYR A 203 11.75 14.28 -3.92
N CYS A 204 11.85 15.49 -4.46
CA CYS A 204 10.68 16.30 -4.84
C CYS A 204 10.81 16.84 -6.28
N GLN A 205 9.73 17.44 -6.81
CA GLN A 205 9.69 18.01 -8.17
C GLN A 205 10.80 19.03 -8.45
N ARG A 206 11.29 19.73 -7.41
CA ARG A 206 12.38 20.71 -7.53
C ARG A 206 13.77 20.08 -7.69
N LYS A 207 13.85 18.77 -7.96
CA LYS A 207 15.10 17.99 -8.09
C LYS A 207 15.98 18.03 -6.83
N LEU A 208 15.38 18.27 -5.67
CA LEU A 208 16.04 18.09 -4.38
C LEU A 208 15.81 16.66 -3.92
N PHE A 209 16.83 16.08 -3.29
CA PHE A 209 16.81 14.74 -2.75
C PHE A 209 17.29 14.74 -1.30
N ARG A 210 16.97 13.67 -0.57
CA ARG A 210 17.34 13.50 0.84
C ARG A 210 17.83 12.09 1.11
N SER A 211 18.93 12.00 1.85
CA SER A 211 19.53 10.75 2.35
C SER A 211 19.85 9.74 1.25
N LEU A 212 20.99 9.91 0.55
CA LEU A 212 21.50 8.96 -0.45
C LEU A 212 21.87 7.60 0.15
N ALA A 213 21.99 6.59 -0.72
CA ALA A 213 22.37 5.22 -0.39
C ALA A 213 21.49 4.64 0.75
N TYR A 214 20.19 4.84 0.63
CA TYR A 214 19.24 4.51 1.69
C TYR A 214 18.77 3.06 1.61
N MET A 215 18.33 2.52 2.75
CA MET A 215 17.87 1.13 2.84
C MET A 215 16.47 0.92 2.24
N ARG A 216 15.55 1.87 2.44
CA ARG A 216 14.13 1.71 2.08
C ARG A 216 13.86 1.34 0.61
N PRO A 217 14.60 1.85 -0.39
CA PRO A 217 14.46 1.45 -1.81
C PRO A 217 14.55 -0.06 -2.09
N LEU A 218 15.14 -0.86 -1.18
CA LEU A 218 15.15 -2.32 -1.30
C LEU A 218 13.75 -2.95 -1.28
N SER A 219 12.70 -2.20 -0.91
CA SER A 219 11.31 -2.64 -1.03
C SER A 219 10.89 -2.95 -2.48
N ILE A 220 11.66 -2.59 -3.50
CA ILE A 220 11.45 -3.03 -4.89
C ILE A 220 11.30 -4.55 -5.02
N TRP A 221 11.99 -5.32 -4.18
CA TRP A 221 11.88 -6.79 -4.16
C TRP A 221 10.48 -7.29 -3.75
N SER A 222 9.67 -6.47 -3.08
CA SER A 222 8.27 -6.83 -2.81
C SER A 222 7.42 -6.90 -4.08
N MET A 223 7.82 -6.22 -5.16
CA MET A 223 7.16 -6.36 -6.47
C MET A 223 7.39 -7.76 -7.04
N GLN A 224 8.59 -8.32 -6.90
CA GLN A 224 8.89 -9.69 -7.33
C GLN A 224 8.01 -10.68 -6.56
N LEU A 225 7.92 -10.56 -5.23
CA LEU A 225 7.05 -11.39 -4.41
C LEU A 225 5.58 -11.30 -4.87
N ALA A 226 5.10 -10.09 -5.18
CA ALA A 226 3.74 -9.87 -5.68
C ALA A 226 3.50 -10.58 -7.03
N LEU A 227 4.44 -10.49 -7.98
CA LEU A 227 4.35 -11.14 -9.29
C LEU A 227 4.33 -12.67 -9.15
N GLU A 228 5.21 -13.24 -8.34
CA GLU A 228 5.27 -14.67 -8.10
C GLU A 228 4.02 -15.21 -7.41
N SER A 229 3.50 -14.47 -6.42
CA SER A 229 2.27 -14.83 -5.73
C SER A 229 1.09 -14.93 -6.71
N ARG A 230 0.97 -13.93 -7.61
CA ARG A 230 -0.05 -13.95 -8.67
C ARG A 230 0.14 -15.11 -9.64
N ALA A 231 1.37 -15.37 -10.06
CA ALA A 231 1.66 -16.47 -10.98
C ALA A 231 1.26 -17.83 -10.39
N ARG A 232 1.47 -18.04 -9.07
CA ARG A 232 1.01 -19.23 -8.36
C ARG A 232 -0.50 -19.36 -8.26
N GLN A 233 -1.23 -18.24 -8.23
CA GLN A 233 -2.68 -18.20 -8.15
C GLN A 233 -3.37 -18.23 -9.52
N ALA A 234 -2.62 -18.05 -10.62
CA ALA A 234 -3.17 -18.17 -11.96
C ALA A 234 -3.59 -19.63 -12.21
N PRO A 235 -4.77 -19.88 -12.81
CA PRO A 235 -5.14 -21.23 -13.23
C PRO A 235 -4.06 -21.78 -14.15
N ALA A 236 -3.68 -23.05 -13.97
CA ALA A 236 -2.79 -23.73 -14.90
C ALA A 236 -3.37 -23.54 -16.31
N ALA A 237 -2.57 -22.98 -17.22
CA ALA A 237 -2.97 -22.83 -18.60
C ALA A 237 -3.44 -24.20 -19.09
N THR A 238 -4.71 -24.30 -19.49
CA THR A 238 -5.28 -25.52 -20.04
C THR A 238 -4.37 -25.96 -21.18
N GLU A 239 -3.70 -27.10 -21.03
CA GLU A 239 -2.91 -27.69 -22.11
C GLU A 239 -3.83 -27.78 -23.33
N LEU A 240 -3.48 -27.03 -24.38
CA LEU A 240 -4.15 -27.14 -25.66
C LEU A 240 -3.90 -28.57 -26.14
N HIS A 241 -4.93 -29.41 -26.07
CA HIS A 241 -4.87 -30.74 -26.67
C HIS A 241 -4.46 -30.59 -28.15
N PRO A 242 -3.42 -31.32 -28.60
CA PRO A 242 -3.03 -31.28 -30.00
C PRO A 242 -4.22 -31.71 -30.87
N VAL A 243 -4.58 -30.86 -31.82
CA VAL A 243 -5.59 -31.16 -32.85
C VAL A 243 -5.14 -32.43 -33.58
N PRO A 244 -5.98 -33.47 -33.72
CA PRO A 244 -5.61 -34.65 -34.48
C PRO A 244 -5.33 -34.26 -35.93
N GLU A 245 -4.15 -34.59 -36.43
CA GLU A 245 -3.82 -34.48 -37.85
C GLU A 245 -4.79 -35.37 -38.64
N THR A 246 -5.75 -34.75 -39.33
CA THR A 246 -6.53 -35.44 -40.35
C THR A 246 -5.62 -35.71 -41.53
N SER A 247 -5.19 -36.96 -41.67
CA SER A 247 -4.53 -37.43 -42.89
C SER A 247 -5.49 -37.29 -44.08
N PRO A 248 -5.05 -36.79 -45.24
CA PRO A 248 -5.87 -36.82 -46.44
C PRO A 248 -6.02 -38.27 -46.90
N GLU A 249 -7.26 -38.74 -47.05
CA GLU A 249 -7.55 -40.04 -47.68
C GLU A 249 -7.20 -40.02 -49.19
N PRO A 250 -6.84 -41.18 -49.75
CA PRO A 250 -6.18 -41.32 -51.05
C PRO A 250 -7.04 -41.01 -52.29
#